data_AF-A0A2X3IQB3-F1
#
_entry.id   AF-A0A2X3IQB3-F1
#
_cell.length_a   1.000
_cell.length_b   1.000
_cell.length_c   1.000
_cell.angle_alpha   90.00
_cell.angle_beta   90.00
_cell.angle_gamma   90.00
#
_symmetry.space_group_name_H-M   'P 1'
#
loop_
_entity.id
_entity.type
_entity.pdbx_description
1 polymer ?
#
loop_
_entity_poly.entity_id
_entity_poly.type
_entity_poly.pdbx_seq_one_letter_code
_entity_poly.pdbx_strand_id
1 'polypeptide(L)'
;MVVANHALVMAAMESEAVLPEPKNLLLVLDEGHHLPDVARDALEMSAEITAPWFRLQLDLFCKLVATCMEQFRPKTTPPLANPERLTAHCEELFELIASLNNILNLYMPAGQEAEHRFPMGELPQEVMEICQRLAKLTELLRGLAELFLNDLSEKTGSHDVVRLHRVLLQMNRALGMFESQSKLWRLASLAQSSGAPVTKWGDAGGARWPDPRLVPLRRDPRQRSA
;
A
#
# COMPACT_ATOMS: atom_id res chain seq x y z
N MET A 1 29.38 16.19 -11.49
CA MET A 1 29.39 14.99 -10.64
C MET A 1 28.10 15.02 -9.84
N VAL A 2 27.18 14.09 -10.10
CA VAL A 2 25.94 13.96 -9.32
C VAL A 2 26.24 12.95 -8.21
N VAL A 3 26.19 13.39 -6.96
CA VAL A 3 26.27 12.51 -5.80
C VAL A 3 24.84 12.16 -5.41
N ALA A 4 24.43 10.92 -5.62
CA ALA A 4 23.09 10.44 -5.32
C ALA A 4 23.16 9.33 -4.27
N ASN A 5 22.24 9.33 -3.31
CA ASN A 5 22.10 8.28 -2.31
C ASN A 5 21.52 7.00 -2.97
N HIS A 6 21.84 5.83 -2.43
CA HIS A 6 21.33 4.52 -2.84
C HIS A 6 19.80 4.48 -2.99
N ALA A 7 19.06 5.09 -2.06
CA ALA A 7 17.61 5.21 -2.15
C ALA A 7 17.15 6.00 -3.38
N LEU A 8 17.90 7.05 -3.75
CA LEU A 8 17.63 7.88 -4.93
C LEU A 8 17.96 7.12 -6.22
N VAL A 9 19.04 6.33 -6.24
CA VAL A 9 19.43 5.48 -7.38
C VAL A 9 18.41 4.38 -7.61
N MET A 10 17.94 3.71 -6.55
CA MET A 10 16.90 2.67 -6.67
C MET A 10 15.55 3.26 -7.10
N ALA A 11 15.11 4.38 -6.52
CA ALA A 11 13.91 5.09 -6.96
C ALA A 11 13.99 5.57 -8.42
N ALA A 12 15.19 5.96 -8.87
CA ALA A 12 15.46 6.36 -10.24
C ALA A 12 15.61 5.19 -11.22
N MET A 13 15.78 3.96 -10.75
CA MET A 13 15.68 2.76 -11.57
C MET A 13 14.24 2.28 -11.68
N GLU A 14 13.39 2.54 -10.68
CA GLU A 14 11.94 2.27 -10.73
C GLU A 14 11.16 3.32 -11.54
N SER A 15 11.68 4.55 -11.62
CA SER A 15 11.13 5.68 -12.38
C SER A 15 12.17 6.16 -13.38
N GLU A 16 11.91 6.01 -14.69
CA GLU A 16 12.80 6.42 -15.80
C GLU A 16 13.16 7.94 -15.81
N ALA A 17 12.78 8.71 -14.80
CA ALA A 17 12.76 10.17 -14.83
C ALA A 17 14.03 10.85 -14.27
N VAL A 18 14.90 10.15 -13.53
CA VAL A 18 15.93 10.83 -12.70
C VAL A 18 17.37 10.54 -13.16
N LEU A 19 17.63 9.46 -13.90
CA LEU A 19 18.98 9.08 -14.33
C LEU A 19 19.15 9.14 -15.86
N PRO A 20 20.31 9.62 -16.36
CA PRO A 20 20.70 9.48 -17.77
C PRO A 20 20.69 8.02 -18.23
N GLU A 21 20.62 7.80 -19.56
CA GLU A 21 20.69 6.45 -20.13
C GLU A 21 21.86 5.63 -19.53
N PRO A 22 21.63 4.38 -19.11
CA PRO A 22 22.62 3.58 -18.36
C PRO A 22 23.99 3.45 -19.03
N LYS A 23 24.02 3.44 -20.37
CA LYS A 23 25.24 3.38 -21.20
C LYS A 23 26.16 4.60 -21.04
N ASN A 24 25.66 5.71 -20.51
CA ASN A 24 26.38 6.97 -20.35
C ASN A 24 26.69 7.31 -18.88
N LEU A 25 26.52 6.35 -17.96
CA LEU A 25 26.60 6.58 -16.52
C LEU A 25 27.74 5.78 -15.88
N LEU A 26 28.64 6.48 -15.19
CA LEU A 26 29.61 5.85 -14.29
C LEU A 26 29.01 5.86 -12.87
N LEU A 27 28.45 4.73 -12.44
CA LEU A 27 27.85 4.58 -11.12
C LEU A 27 28.92 4.09 -10.14
N VAL A 28 29.24 4.91 -9.14
CA VAL A 28 30.11 4.50 -8.02
C VAL A 28 29.21 4.32 -6.81
N LEU A 29 29.04 3.06 -6.39
CA LEU A 29 28.29 2.68 -5.20
C LEU A 29 29.26 2.63 -4.00
N ASP A 30 29.21 3.65 -3.15
CA ASP A 30 29.95 3.66 -1.88
C ASP A 30 29.12 2.89 -0.83
N GLU A 31 29.68 1.98 -0.06
CA GLU A 31 28.91 1.11 0.88
C GLU A 31 27.90 0.14 0.21
N GLY A 32 28.31 -0.50 -0.89
CA GLY A 32 27.51 -1.51 -1.61
C GLY A 32 27.04 -2.73 -0.78
N HIS A 33 27.49 -2.86 0.47
CA HIS A 33 27.03 -3.89 1.39
C HIS A 33 25.61 -3.62 1.93
N HIS A 34 25.12 -2.37 1.90
CA HIS A 34 23.72 -2.02 2.21
C HIS A 34 22.79 -2.08 1.00
N LEU A 35 23.33 -2.21 -0.21
CA LEU A 35 22.54 -2.30 -1.44
C LEU A 35 21.50 -3.44 -1.41
N PRO A 36 21.82 -4.64 -0.90
CA PRO A 36 20.83 -5.71 -0.77
C PRO A 36 19.70 -5.37 0.18
N ASP A 37 19.98 -4.66 1.28
CA ASP A 37 18.96 -4.25 2.26
C ASP A 37 18.09 -3.13 1.70
N VAL A 38 18.68 -2.13 1.03
CA VAL A 38 17.95 -1.04 0.36
C VAL A 38 17.11 -1.58 -0.81
N ALA A 39 17.62 -2.55 -1.57
CA ALA A 39 16.86 -3.22 -2.61
C ALA A 39 15.75 -4.10 -2.03
N ARG A 40 15.99 -4.76 -0.88
CA ARG A 40 14.97 -5.54 -0.18
C ARG A 40 13.85 -4.65 0.37
N ASP A 41 14.18 -3.56 1.05
CA ASP A 41 13.20 -2.60 1.57
C ASP A 41 12.38 -1.95 0.45
N ALA A 42 13.00 -1.70 -0.72
CA ALA A 42 12.28 -1.24 -1.90
C ALA A 42 11.31 -2.29 -2.45
N LEU A 43 11.55 -3.59 -2.22
CA LEU A 43 10.75 -4.71 -2.72
C LEU A 43 9.84 -5.34 -1.65
N GLU A 44 9.93 -4.89 -0.40
CA GLU A 44 9.08 -5.33 0.70
C GLU A 44 7.89 -4.38 0.86
N MET A 45 6.68 -4.94 0.90
CA MET A 45 5.46 -4.18 1.14
C MET A 45 4.48 -5.02 1.94
N SER A 46 3.86 -4.40 2.93
CA SER A 46 2.76 -4.95 3.72
C SER A 46 1.66 -3.91 3.80
N ALA A 47 0.42 -4.32 3.55
CA ALA A 47 -0.76 -3.46 3.74
C ALA A 47 -1.93 -4.27 4.31
N GLU A 48 -2.80 -3.59 5.06
CA GLU A 48 -4.04 -4.18 5.51
C GLU A 48 -5.03 -4.27 4.34
N ILE A 49 -5.62 -5.44 4.14
CA ILE A 49 -6.55 -5.71 3.03
C ILE A 49 -7.89 -6.26 3.52
N THR A 50 -8.16 -6.16 4.83
CA THR A 50 -9.41 -6.66 5.41
C THR A 50 -10.58 -5.89 4.81
N ALA A 51 -11.62 -6.61 4.39
CA ALA A 51 -12.76 -5.98 3.71
C ALA A 51 -13.42 -4.83 4.51
N PRO A 52 -13.65 -4.95 5.84
CA PRO A 52 -14.24 -3.84 6.62
C PRO A 52 -13.36 -2.60 6.66
N TRP A 53 -12.04 -2.77 6.86
CA TRP A 53 -11.11 -1.65 6.85
C TRP A 53 -11.06 -0.99 5.47
N PHE A 54 -10.97 -1.79 4.41
CA PHE A 54 -10.87 -1.28 3.04
C PHE A 54 -12.12 -0.49 2.64
N ARG A 55 -13.31 -1.00 2.99
CA ARG A 55 -14.59 -0.29 2.79
C ARG A 55 -14.60 1.08 3.45
N LEU A 56 -14.17 1.15 4.72
CA LEU A 56 -14.11 2.41 5.45
C LEU A 56 -13.20 3.43 4.76
N GLN A 57 -12.02 3.00 4.28
CA GLN A 57 -11.11 3.90 3.59
C GLN A 57 -11.69 4.44 2.28
N LEU A 58 -12.35 3.59 1.48
CA LEU A 58 -13.04 4.01 0.26
C LEU A 58 -14.16 5.02 0.57
N ASP A 59 -14.97 4.77 1.60
CA ASP A 59 -16.06 5.67 1.99
C ASP A 59 -15.54 7.03 2.45
N LEU A 60 -14.44 7.06 3.21
CA LEU A 60 -13.77 8.29 3.62
C LEU A 60 -13.23 9.05 2.42
N PHE A 61 -12.63 8.34 1.45
CA PHE A 61 -12.11 8.96 0.23
C PHE A 61 -13.23 9.55 -0.64
N CYS A 62 -14.34 8.83 -0.85
CA CYS A 62 -15.50 9.36 -1.58
C CYS A 62 -16.04 10.65 -0.94
N LYS A 63 -16.16 10.69 0.38
CA LYS A 63 -16.59 11.89 1.12
C LYS A 63 -15.58 13.04 0.98
N LEU A 64 -14.30 12.72 0.97
CA LEU A 64 -13.23 13.70 0.79
C LEU A 64 -13.26 14.31 -0.62
N VAL A 65 -13.46 13.48 -1.65
CA VAL A 65 -13.64 13.95 -3.04
C VAL A 65 -14.86 14.85 -3.16
N ALA A 66 -16.00 14.45 -2.59
CA ALA A 66 -17.21 15.29 -2.57
C ALA A 66 -16.95 16.65 -1.89
N THR A 67 -16.25 16.64 -0.75
CA THR A 67 -15.83 17.86 -0.04
C THR A 67 -14.96 18.75 -0.92
N CYS A 68 -14.01 18.18 -1.66
CA CYS A 68 -13.14 18.91 -2.57
C CYS A 68 -13.93 19.57 -3.71
N MET A 69 -14.87 18.81 -4.30
CA MET A 69 -15.74 19.27 -5.37
C MET A 69 -16.66 20.42 -4.94
N GLU A 70 -17.27 20.33 -3.76
CA GLU A 70 -18.20 21.34 -3.26
C GLU A 70 -17.50 22.62 -2.79
N GLN A 71 -16.42 22.48 -2.01
CA GLN A 71 -15.84 23.59 -1.26
C GLN A 71 -14.72 24.31 -2.00
N PHE A 72 -13.97 23.59 -2.86
CA PHE A 72 -12.80 24.15 -3.51
C PHE A 72 -12.99 24.26 -5.02
N ARG A 73 -13.85 23.44 -5.64
CA ARG A 73 -14.12 23.39 -7.09
C ARG A 73 -12.82 23.30 -7.93
N PRO A 74 -12.35 22.09 -8.24
CA PRO A 74 -11.09 21.94 -8.96
C PRO A 74 -11.15 22.59 -10.35
N LYS A 75 -10.01 23.11 -10.83
CA LYS A 75 -9.92 23.73 -12.18
C LYS A 75 -10.17 22.71 -13.29
N THR A 76 -9.77 21.47 -13.06
CA THR A 76 -9.95 20.35 -13.98
C THR A 76 -10.62 19.22 -13.23
N THR A 77 -11.80 18.81 -13.70
CA THR A 77 -12.55 17.71 -13.09
C THR A 77 -12.27 16.43 -13.87
N PRO A 78 -11.47 15.49 -13.34
CA PRO A 78 -11.25 14.22 -14.01
C PRO A 78 -12.56 13.42 -14.08
N PRO A 79 -12.76 12.56 -15.10
CA PRO A 79 -14.01 11.81 -15.25
C PRO A 79 -14.36 10.94 -14.04
N LEU A 80 -13.35 10.45 -13.32
CA LEU A 80 -13.51 9.63 -12.11
C LEU A 80 -13.94 10.46 -10.88
N ALA A 81 -13.80 11.79 -10.89
CA ALA A 81 -14.32 12.64 -9.82
C ALA A 81 -15.85 12.77 -9.85
N ASN A 82 -16.52 12.28 -10.90
CA ASN A 82 -17.97 12.21 -10.92
C ASN A 82 -18.46 11.23 -9.82
N PRO A 83 -19.43 11.63 -8.97
CA PRO A 83 -19.87 10.81 -7.84
C PRO A 83 -20.36 9.40 -8.20
N GLU A 84 -21.13 9.26 -9.28
CA GLU A 84 -21.66 7.96 -9.72
C GLU A 84 -20.53 7.06 -10.21
N ARG A 85 -19.61 7.61 -11.00
CA ARG A 85 -18.44 6.87 -11.52
C ARG A 85 -17.49 6.47 -10.40
N LEU A 86 -17.23 7.37 -9.45
CA LEU A 86 -16.39 7.09 -8.29
C LEU A 86 -17.00 5.98 -7.44
N THR A 87 -18.31 6.05 -7.19
CA THR A 87 -19.03 5.05 -6.39
C THR A 87 -18.94 3.69 -7.05
N ALA A 88 -19.26 3.58 -8.35
CA ALA A 88 -19.16 2.33 -9.10
C ALA A 88 -17.73 1.77 -9.11
N HIS A 89 -16.72 2.64 -9.24
CA HIS A 89 -15.31 2.24 -9.20
C HIS A 89 -14.92 1.69 -7.81
N CYS A 90 -15.35 2.35 -6.73
CA CYS A 90 -15.12 1.90 -5.36
C CYS A 90 -15.86 0.58 -5.05
N GLU A 91 -17.07 0.39 -5.58
CA GLU A 91 -17.83 -0.85 -5.44
C GLU A 91 -17.12 -2.02 -6.13
N GLU A 92 -16.68 -1.85 -7.38
CA GLU A 92 -15.92 -2.88 -8.10
C GLU A 92 -14.64 -3.26 -7.34
N LEU A 93 -13.91 -2.27 -6.84
CA LEU A 93 -12.69 -2.50 -6.06
C LEU A 93 -13.00 -3.28 -4.77
N PHE A 94 -14.08 -2.90 -4.06
CA PHE A 94 -14.50 -3.60 -2.84
C PHE A 94 -14.92 -5.05 -3.11
N GLU A 95 -15.64 -5.33 -4.19
CA GLU A 95 -16.04 -6.70 -4.58
C GLU A 95 -14.81 -7.59 -4.82
N LEU A 96 -13.79 -7.05 -5.49
CA LEU A 96 -12.52 -7.76 -5.72
C LEU A 96 -11.78 -8.03 -4.41
N ILE A 97 -11.74 -7.08 -3.48
CA ILE A 97 -11.14 -7.26 -2.14
C ILE A 97 -11.91 -8.31 -1.33
N ALA A 98 -13.24 -8.30 -1.38
CA ALA A 98 -14.06 -9.29 -0.70
C ALA A 98 -13.83 -10.69 -1.26
N SER A 99 -13.79 -10.82 -2.59
CA SER A 99 -13.47 -12.07 -3.28
C SER A 99 -12.08 -12.58 -2.90
N LEU A 100 -11.07 -11.70 -2.95
CA LEU A 100 -9.71 -12.02 -2.55
C LEU A 100 -9.64 -12.53 -1.10
N ASN A 101 -10.27 -11.82 -0.16
CA ASN A 101 -10.30 -12.25 1.25
C ASN A 101 -10.97 -13.62 1.42
N ASN A 102 -12.05 -13.89 0.69
CA ASN A 102 -12.70 -15.19 0.73
C ASN A 102 -11.77 -16.31 0.26
N ILE A 103 -11.05 -16.10 -0.85
CA ILE A 103 -10.08 -17.08 -1.37
C ILE A 103 -8.93 -17.26 -0.37
N LEU A 104 -8.33 -16.16 0.11
CA LEU A 104 -7.21 -16.21 1.06
C LEU A 104 -7.59 -16.94 2.34
N ASN A 105 -8.80 -16.72 2.88
CA ASN A 105 -9.30 -17.41 4.08
C ASN A 105 -9.35 -18.94 3.93
N LEU A 106 -9.45 -19.48 2.71
CA LEU A 106 -9.38 -20.93 2.48
C LEU A 106 -7.96 -21.50 2.69
N TYR A 107 -6.92 -20.67 2.54
CA TYR A 107 -5.53 -21.04 2.76
C TYR A 107 -5.09 -20.87 4.21
N MET A 108 -5.86 -20.12 5.00
CA MET A 108 -5.52 -19.80 6.39
C MET A 108 -5.78 -21.00 7.29
N PRO A 109 -4.80 -21.45 8.10
CA PRO A 109 -5.05 -22.48 9.10
C PRO A 109 -6.04 -21.96 10.15
N ALA A 110 -6.85 -22.87 10.73
CA ALA A 110 -7.76 -22.51 11.80
C ALA A 110 -6.97 -22.14 13.08
N GLY A 111 -6.92 -20.85 13.45
CA GLY A 111 -6.21 -20.38 14.64
C GLY A 111 -6.05 -18.86 14.71
N GLN A 112 -5.61 -18.35 15.88
CA GLN A 112 -5.41 -16.91 16.13
C GLN A 112 -4.13 -16.31 15.50
N GLU A 113 -3.21 -17.16 15.01
CA GLU A 113 -1.99 -16.76 14.31
C GLU A 113 -1.93 -17.53 12.98
N ALA A 114 -2.95 -17.32 12.17
CA ALA A 114 -3.00 -17.96 10.87
C ALA A 114 -2.10 -17.17 9.93
N GLU A 115 -0.91 -17.70 9.62
CA GLU A 115 -0.07 -17.22 8.53
C GLU A 115 -0.06 -18.28 7.42
N HIS A 116 -0.22 -17.84 6.18
CA HIS A 116 -0.04 -18.70 5.01
C HIS A 116 1.03 -18.13 4.08
N ARG A 117 2.10 -18.90 3.86
CA ARG A 117 3.15 -18.57 2.89
C ARG A 117 2.94 -19.39 1.62
N PHE A 118 2.81 -18.71 0.48
CA PHE A 118 2.65 -19.38 -0.80
C PHE A 118 3.99 -19.98 -1.23
N PRO A 119 4.06 -21.29 -1.55
CA PRO A 119 5.29 -21.92 -2.05
C PRO A 119 5.82 -21.17 -3.28
N MET A 120 7.10 -20.79 -3.25
CA MET A 120 7.75 -19.99 -4.30
C MET A 120 7.09 -18.63 -4.61
N GLY A 121 6.15 -18.16 -3.79
CA GLY A 121 5.36 -16.95 -4.07
C GLY A 121 4.38 -17.12 -5.23
N GLU A 122 4.05 -18.36 -5.60
CA GLU A 122 3.10 -18.66 -6.67
C GLU A 122 1.67 -18.50 -6.15
N LEU A 123 0.98 -17.50 -6.68
CA LEU A 123 -0.44 -17.30 -6.41
C LEU A 123 -1.27 -18.13 -7.40
N PRO A 124 -2.40 -18.69 -6.98
CA PRO A 124 -3.37 -19.27 -7.90
C PRO A 124 -3.75 -18.26 -8.99
N GLN A 125 -4.00 -18.74 -10.22
CA GLN A 125 -4.29 -17.86 -11.36
C GLN A 125 -5.46 -16.90 -11.08
N GLU A 126 -6.51 -17.37 -10.41
CA GLU A 126 -7.67 -16.54 -10.01
C GLU A 126 -7.27 -15.39 -9.08
N VAL A 127 -6.46 -15.67 -8.04
CA VAL A 127 -5.90 -14.64 -7.16
C VAL A 127 -5.06 -13.66 -7.97
N MET A 128 -4.37 -14.17 -8.99
CA MET A 128 -3.49 -13.33 -9.78
C MET A 128 -4.22 -12.33 -10.68
N GLU A 129 -5.30 -12.77 -11.31
CA GLU A 129 -6.18 -11.92 -12.10
C GLU A 129 -6.83 -10.83 -11.22
N ILE A 130 -7.23 -11.19 -9.99
CA ILE A 130 -7.77 -10.24 -9.01
C ILE A 130 -6.72 -9.18 -8.64
N CYS A 131 -5.50 -9.57 -8.26
CA CYS A 131 -4.44 -8.61 -7.91
C CYS A 131 -4.09 -7.68 -9.08
N GLN A 132 -4.05 -8.18 -10.32
CA GLN A 132 -3.81 -7.34 -11.50
C GLN A 132 -4.92 -6.32 -11.73
N ARG A 133 -6.19 -6.70 -11.51
CA ARG A 133 -7.32 -5.78 -11.60
C ARG A 133 -7.29 -4.75 -10.47
N LEU A 134 -7.01 -5.17 -9.25
CA LEU A 134 -6.84 -4.30 -8.08
C LEU A 134 -5.73 -3.27 -8.29
N ALA A 135 -4.58 -3.67 -8.87
CA ALA A 135 -3.49 -2.75 -9.19
C ALA A 135 -3.97 -1.62 -10.11
N LYS A 136 -4.69 -1.95 -11.19
CA LYS A 136 -5.21 -0.96 -12.14
C LYS A 136 -6.23 -0.01 -11.50
N LEU A 137 -7.19 -0.55 -10.74
CA LEU A 137 -8.23 0.26 -10.10
C LEU A 137 -7.67 1.16 -8.99
N THR A 138 -6.72 0.65 -8.21
CA THR A 138 -6.05 1.41 -7.14
C THR A 138 -5.20 2.53 -7.72
N GLU A 139 -4.50 2.27 -8.83
CA GLU A 139 -3.70 3.28 -9.53
C GLU A 139 -4.53 4.47 -10.04
N LEU A 140 -5.76 4.20 -10.50
CA LEU A 140 -6.70 5.26 -10.88
C LEU A 140 -7.14 6.12 -9.69
N LEU A 141 -7.38 5.52 -8.52
CA LEU A 141 -7.68 6.26 -7.29
C LEU A 141 -6.47 7.06 -6.78
N ARG A 142 -5.26 6.49 -6.89
CA ARG A 142 -4.00 7.16 -6.59
C ARG A 142 -3.84 8.43 -7.44
N GLY A 143 -3.99 8.32 -8.76
CA GLY A 143 -3.92 9.47 -9.68
C GLY A 143 -5.01 10.51 -9.40
N LEU A 144 -6.23 10.08 -9.02
CA LEU A 144 -7.28 11.01 -8.59
C LEU A 144 -6.88 11.80 -7.34
N ALA A 145 -6.30 11.12 -6.34
CA ALA A 145 -5.84 11.76 -5.11
C ALA A 145 -4.68 12.76 -5.38
N GLU A 146 -3.72 12.40 -6.23
CA GLU A 146 -2.64 13.30 -6.65
C GLU A 146 -3.17 14.57 -7.33
N LEU A 147 -4.14 14.43 -8.24
CA LEU A 147 -4.77 15.56 -8.91
C LEU A 147 -5.42 16.53 -7.92
N PHE A 148 -6.18 16.01 -6.94
CA PHE A 148 -6.79 16.85 -5.92
C PHE A 148 -5.74 17.48 -4.99
N LEU A 149 -4.69 16.76 -4.63
CA LEU A 149 -3.62 17.30 -3.79
C LEU A 149 -2.92 18.47 -4.48
N ASN A 150 -2.63 18.35 -5.78
CA ASN A 150 -2.04 19.42 -6.58
C ASN A 150 -2.98 20.64 -6.66
N ASP A 151 -4.28 20.44 -6.96
CA ASP A 151 -5.26 21.53 -7.03
C ASP A 151 -5.47 22.24 -5.67
N LEU A 152 -5.53 21.48 -4.58
CA LEU A 152 -5.64 22.04 -3.22
C LEU A 152 -4.39 22.82 -2.82
N SER A 153 -3.20 22.36 -3.22
CA SER A 153 -1.94 23.02 -2.90
C SER A 153 -1.84 24.41 -3.54
N GLU A 154 -2.38 24.59 -4.74
CA GLU A 154 -2.47 25.90 -5.42
C GLU A 154 -3.45 26.88 -4.75
N LYS A 155 -4.33 26.41 -3.88
CA LYS A 155 -5.41 27.21 -3.25
C LYS A 155 -5.06 27.81 -1.89
N THR A 156 -3.81 27.64 -1.44
CA THR A 156 -3.29 28.09 -0.13
C THR A 156 -3.40 29.59 0.12
N GLY A 157 -3.53 30.42 -0.92
CA GLY A 157 -3.69 31.88 -0.77
C GLY A 157 -5.12 32.42 -0.88
N SER A 158 -6.13 31.59 -1.20
CA SER A 158 -7.49 32.06 -1.55
C SER A 158 -8.62 31.51 -0.68
N HIS A 159 -8.31 30.55 0.19
CA HIS A 159 -9.29 29.86 1.04
C HIS A 159 -8.89 29.95 2.52
N ASP A 160 -9.84 29.63 3.41
CA ASP A 160 -9.55 29.48 4.85
C ASP A 160 -8.43 28.45 5.05
N VAL A 161 -7.31 28.93 5.58
CA VAL A 161 -6.06 28.18 5.73
C VAL A 161 -6.24 26.95 6.60
N VAL A 162 -7.04 27.04 7.67
CA VAL A 162 -7.25 25.92 8.60
C VAL A 162 -8.07 24.81 7.92
N ARG A 163 -9.12 25.20 7.20
CA ARG A 163 -9.97 24.25 6.48
C ARG A 163 -9.21 23.58 5.34
N LEU A 164 -8.50 24.35 4.53
CA LEU A 164 -7.70 23.83 3.43
C LEU A 164 -6.60 22.88 3.92
N HIS A 165 -5.88 23.26 4.98
CA HIS A 165 -4.82 22.42 5.54
C HIS A 165 -5.36 21.08 6.06
N ARG A 166 -6.54 21.07 6.68
CA ARG A 166 -7.21 19.84 7.12
C ARG A 166 -7.49 18.89 5.94
N VAL A 167 -8.05 19.42 4.86
CA VAL A 167 -8.40 18.62 3.67
C VAL A 167 -7.12 18.12 2.97
N LEU A 168 -6.08 18.95 2.87
CA LEU A 168 -4.76 18.55 2.36
C LEU A 168 -4.17 17.39 3.15
N LEU A 169 -4.23 17.42 4.49
CA LEU A 169 -3.73 16.33 5.33
C LEU A 169 -4.52 15.04 5.12
N GLN A 170 -5.84 15.12 4.99
CA GLN A 170 -6.68 13.96 4.70
C GLN A 170 -6.39 13.37 3.31
N MET A 171 -6.18 14.23 2.31
CA MET A 171 -5.83 13.82 0.95
C MET A 171 -4.45 13.16 0.89
N ASN A 172 -3.44 13.71 1.58
CA ASN A 172 -2.12 13.09 1.69
C ASN A 172 -2.18 11.69 2.32
N ARG A 173 -3.01 11.51 3.37
CA ARG A 173 -3.19 10.19 3.99
C ARG A 173 -3.83 9.19 3.02
N ALA A 174 -4.86 9.62 2.29
CA ALA A 174 -5.50 8.78 1.28
C ALA A 174 -4.52 8.41 0.15
N LEU A 175 -3.72 9.38 -0.32
CA LEU A 175 -2.69 9.14 -1.33
C LEU A 175 -1.67 8.10 -0.85
N GLY A 176 -1.09 8.26 0.33
CA GLY A 176 -0.11 7.31 0.87
C GLY A 176 -0.67 5.90 1.06
N MET A 177 -1.96 5.78 1.39
CA MET A 177 -2.65 4.48 1.41
C MET A 177 -2.77 3.88 0.00
N PHE A 178 -3.16 4.66 -1.01
CA PHE A 178 -3.26 4.14 -2.38
C PHE A 178 -1.89 3.82 -2.99
N GLU A 179 -0.84 4.53 -2.61
CA GLU A 179 0.55 4.21 -2.99
C GLU A 179 0.99 2.86 -2.42
N SER A 180 0.75 2.62 -1.12
CA SER A 180 1.11 1.34 -0.49
C SER A 180 0.32 0.18 -1.09
N GLN A 181 -0.98 0.37 -1.32
CA GLN A 181 -1.83 -0.64 -1.95
C GLN A 181 -1.46 -0.88 -3.42
N SER A 182 -1.20 0.16 -4.22
CA SER A 182 -0.78 0.01 -5.61
C SER A 182 0.53 -0.77 -5.69
N LYS A 183 1.50 -0.46 -4.82
CA LYS A 183 2.76 -1.21 -4.72
C LYS A 183 2.55 -2.66 -4.29
N LEU A 184 1.68 -2.92 -3.30
CA LEU A 184 1.32 -4.28 -2.88
C LEU A 184 0.78 -5.10 -4.05
N TRP A 185 -0.23 -4.58 -4.76
CA TRP A 185 -0.87 -5.29 -5.87
C TRP A 185 0.07 -5.49 -7.06
N ARG A 186 0.90 -4.49 -7.35
CA ARG A 186 1.94 -4.60 -8.38
C ARG A 186 2.93 -5.70 -8.02
N LEU A 187 3.47 -5.73 -6.81
CA LEU A 187 4.42 -6.77 -6.38
C LEU A 187 3.77 -8.16 -6.32
N ALA A 188 2.54 -8.24 -5.82
CA ALA A 188 1.78 -9.49 -5.84
C ALA A 188 1.62 -10.02 -7.26
N SER A 189 1.40 -9.13 -8.24
CA SER A 189 1.23 -9.44 -9.68
C SER A 189 2.46 -9.92 -10.42
N LEU A 190 3.64 -9.86 -9.80
CA LEU A 190 4.90 -10.29 -10.39
C LEU A 190 5.26 -11.69 -9.90
N ALA A 191 5.66 -12.57 -10.81
CA ALA A 191 6.29 -13.85 -10.47
C ALA A 191 7.72 -13.62 -9.96
N GLN A 192 8.44 -12.70 -10.60
CA GLN A 192 9.82 -12.33 -10.26
C GLN A 192 10.00 -10.82 -10.31
N SER A 193 10.88 -10.31 -9.46
CA SER A 193 11.42 -8.96 -9.53
C SER A 193 12.94 -9.05 -9.57
N SER A 194 13.57 -8.38 -10.55
CA SER A 194 15.03 -8.36 -10.69
C SER A 194 15.71 -9.75 -10.73
N GLY A 195 15.04 -10.75 -11.31
CA GLY A 195 15.55 -12.12 -11.44
C GLY A 195 15.37 -13.02 -10.21
N ALA A 196 14.75 -12.52 -9.13
CA ALA A 196 14.42 -13.31 -7.94
C ALA A 196 12.90 -13.47 -7.78
N PRO A 197 12.41 -14.62 -7.28
CA PRO A 197 10.99 -14.83 -7.00
C PRO A 197 10.50 -13.88 -5.89
N VAL A 198 9.30 -13.33 -6.06
CA VAL A 198 8.68 -12.45 -5.06
C VAL A 198 7.93 -13.31 -4.03
N THR A 199 8.42 -13.35 -2.80
CA THR A 199 7.75 -14.06 -1.70
C THR A 199 6.43 -13.38 -1.34
N LYS A 200 5.37 -14.18 -1.13
CA LYS A 200 4.02 -13.68 -0.80
C LYS A 200 3.46 -14.46 0.37
N TRP A 201 2.86 -13.75 1.32
CA TRP A 201 2.19 -14.35 2.47
C TRP A 201 0.97 -13.53 2.87
N GLY A 202 0.01 -14.18 3.54
CA GLY A 202 -1.12 -13.55 4.20
C GLY A 202 -1.12 -13.88 5.69
N ASP A 203 -1.54 -12.92 6.51
CA ASP A 203 -1.77 -13.09 7.95
C ASP A 203 -3.21 -12.67 8.27
N ALA A 204 -3.91 -13.45 9.09
CA ALA A 204 -5.23 -13.12 9.59
C ALA A 204 -5.03 -12.14 10.75
N GLY A 205 -4.95 -10.85 10.44
CA GLY A 205 -4.69 -9.78 11.40
C GLY A 205 -5.54 -9.87 12.67
N GLY A 206 -4.98 -10.51 13.70
CA GLY A 206 -5.51 -10.53 15.06
C GLY A 206 -4.92 -9.37 15.84
N ALA A 207 -5.78 -8.58 16.48
CA ALA A 207 -5.39 -7.46 17.34
C ALA A 207 -4.25 -7.85 18.29
N ARG A 208 -3.07 -7.28 18.06
CA ARG A 208 -1.87 -7.53 18.86
C ARG A 208 -1.79 -6.46 19.97
N TRP A 209 -2.30 -6.78 21.16
CA TRP A 209 -1.81 -6.20 22.41
C TRP A 209 -1.31 -7.36 23.26
N PRO A 210 -0.01 -7.45 23.60
CA PRO A 210 0.42 -8.45 24.55
C PRO A 210 -0.13 -8.08 25.93
N ASP A 211 -0.95 -8.94 26.54
CA ASP A 211 -1.21 -8.86 27.97
C ASP A 211 0.10 -9.25 28.69
N PRO A 212 0.74 -8.33 29.44
CA PRO A 212 1.98 -8.63 30.18
C PRO A 212 1.79 -9.69 31.27
N ARG A 213 0.57 -10.14 31.54
CA ARG A 213 0.23 -11.05 32.66
C ARG A 213 0.19 -12.54 32.29
N LEU A 214 0.39 -12.90 31.01
CA LEU A 214 0.32 -14.29 30.56
C LEU A 214 1.69 -14.94 30.29
N VAL A 215 2.76 -14.46 30.94
CA VAL A 215 3.97 -15.27 31.12
C VAL A 215 3.65 -16.37 32.14
N PRO A 216 3.65 -17.67 31.79
CA PRO A 216 3.53 -18.72 32.78
C PRO A 216 4.83 -18.72 33.59
N LEU A 217 4.76 -18.31 34.85
CA LEU A 217 5.80 -18.59 35.83
C LEU A 217 6.00 -20.11 35.85
N ARG A 218 7.12 -20.59 35.29
CA ARG A 218 7.59 -21.96 35.49
C ARG A 218 7.58 -22.26 36.98
N ARG A 219 6.68 -23.15 37.43
CA ARG A 219 6.78 -23.78 38.74
C ARG A 219 8.02 -24.66 38.75
N ASP A 220 8.94 -24.34 39.64
CA ASP A 220 10.12 -25.14 39.94
C ASP A 220 9.70 -26.46 40.65
N PRO A 221 10.05 -27.65 40.13
CA PRO A 221 9.60 -28.92 40.69
C PRO A 221 10.49 -29.44 41.84
N ARG A 222 11.07 -28.56 42.67
CA ARG A 222 11.88 -28.97 43.83
C ARG A 222 11.71 -28.04 45.03
N GLN A 223 10.63 -28.23 45.79
CA GLN A 223 10.58 -27.95 47.24
C GLN A 223 9.30 -28.57 47.86
N ARG A 224 9.33 -29.90 48.03
CA ARG A 224 8.60 -30.61 49.08
C ARG A 224 9.63 -31.46 49.80
N SER A 225 10.09 -31.02 50.97
CA SER A 225 10.81 -31.84 51.95
C SER A 225 10.84 -31.08 53.29
N ALA A 226 10.08 -31.63 54.24
CA ALA A 226 10.03 -31.41 55.70
C ALA A 226 8.61 -31.02 56.16
#